data_AF-Q6ATC3-F1
#
_entry.id   AF-Q6ATC3-F1
#
_cell.length_a   1.000
_cell.length_b   1.000
_cell.length_c   1.000
_cell.angle_alpha   90.00
_cell.angle_beta   90.00
_cell.angle_gamma   90.00
#
_symmetry.space_group_name_H-M   'P 1'
#
loop_
_entity.id
_entity.type
_entity.pdbx_description
1 polymer ?
#
loop_
_entity_poly.entity_id
_entity_poly.type
_entity_poly.pdbx_seq_one_letter_code
_entity_poly.pdbx_strand_id
1 'polypeptide(L)'
;MEMAIDTPSPSPSASSAAAGRQTRAAESVRLEHQLLRVPLEALKSTVRTNHRLAEKEIAAVLSSAAAAPGGGGGGSGDAAAVDHLTSLVSRLHGLKRKMEEGARAEELQVQRCRARLNRLASASSGDDAEWEELRLKRILVDYMLRMSYYDTAANLAETSGIQDLVDVDVFLDAKRVIDSLQNKEIAPALAWCAENRSRLKKSKSKLEFFLRLQEFVELVKAKNFMHAIAYARKYLSPWGATHMKELQRVTATLVFRSSTNCAPYKVLFEQNQWDSLVDQFKQEFCKLYGMTLEPLLNIYMQAGLTALKTPFCFDGNCPKEDPLSLPGFRKLAEPLPFSKQHHSKLVCYITKELMDTENPPLVFPNGYVYSTKALDEMAKKNGGKVTCPRTGDICNYTDLVKAYIS
;
A
#
# COMPACT_ATOMS: atom_id res chain seq x y z
N MET A 1 -11.82 -45.65 37.06
CA MET A 1 -12.98 -44.73 37.09
C MET A 1 -12.43 -43.36 37.49
N GLU A 2 -11.70 -42.71 36.58
CA GLU A 2 -11.29 -41.32 36.77
C GLU A 2 -12.39 -40.45 36.16
N MET A 3 -13.25 -39.91 37.02
CA MET A 3 -14.20 -38.89 36.63
C MET A 3 -13.43 -37.59 36.42
N ALA A 4 -13.08 -37.29 35.17
CA ALA A 4 -12.68 -35.94 34.77
C ALA A 4 -13.92 -35.04 34.92
N ILE A 5 -13.94 -34.25 36.00
CA ILE A 5 -14.93 -33.21 36.21
C ILE A 5 -14.59 -32.10 35.20
N ASP A 6 -15.29 -32.09 34.07
CA ASP A 6 -15.26 -30.97 33.13
C ASP A 6 -15.76 -29.73 33.87
N THR A 7 -14.81 -28.87 34.25
CA THR A 7 -15.12 -27.53 34.70
C THR A 7 -15.46 -26.72 33.45
N PRO A 8 -16.65 -26.08 33.38
CA PRO A 8 -17.02 -25.29 32.22
C PRO A 8 -16.02 -24.16 32.06
N SER A 9 -15.42 -24.06 30.88
CA SER A 9 -14.52 -22.97 30.54
C SER A 9 -15.30 -21.66 30.71
N PRO A 10 -14.78 -20.68 31.47
CA PRO A 10 -15.50 -19.45 31.73
C PRO A 10 -15.73 -18.71 30.40
N SER A 11 -16.95 -18.21 30.23
CA SER A 11 -17.31 -17.28 29.16
C SER A 11 -16.25 -16.18 29.07
N PRO A 12 -15.84 -15.74 27.86
CA PRO A 12 -14.81 -14.72 27.74
C PRO A 12 -15.28 -13.46 28.46
N SER A 13 -14.64 -13.15 29.59
CA SER A 13 -14.87 -11.94 30.34
C SER A 13 -14.69 -10.72 29.42
N ALA A 14 -15.33 -9.59 29.75
CA ALA A 14 -15.11 -8.34 29.00
C ALA A 14 -13.62 -7.98 28.85
N SER A 15 -12.77 -8.41 29.80
CA SER A 15 -11.31 -8.30 29.72
C SER A 15 -10.66 -9.20 28.66
N SER A 16 -11.14 -10.43 28.46
CA SER A 16 -10.75 -11.32 27.36
C SER A 16 -11.08 -10.71 26.00
N ALA A 17 -12.31 -10.19 25.84
CA ALA A 17 -12.73 -9.53 24.61
C ALA A 17 -11.93 -8.25 24.32
N ALA A 18 -11.60 -7.47 25.34
CA ALA A 18 -10.72 -6.31 25.21
C ALA A 18 -9.28 -6.71 24.84
N ALA A 19 -8.73 -7.75 25.46
CA ALA A 19 -7.40 -8.27 25.14
C ALA A 19 -7.34 -8.80 23.69
N GLY A 20 -8.36 -9.57 23.26
CA GLY A 20 -8.49 -10.03 21.87
C GLY A 20 -8.58 -8.88 20.87
N ARG A 21 -9.32 -7.81 21.20
CA ARG A 21 -9.38 -6.58 20.38
C ARG A 21 -8.02 -5.88 20.29
N GLN A 22 -7.28 -5.77 21.39
CA GLN A 22 -5.94 -5.20 21.38
C GLN A 22 -4.95 -6.02 20.54
N THR A 23 -4.98 -7.36 20.64
CA THR A 23 -4.15 -8.23 19.80
C THR A 23 -4.50 -8.08 18.32
N ARG A 24 -5.79 -8.09 17.97
CA ARG A 24 -6.26 -7.89 16.59
C ARG A 24 -5.86 -6.52 16.03
N ALA A 25 -5.97 -5.47 16.84
CA ALA A 25 -5.51 -4.13 16.48
C ALA A 25 -3.99 -4.11 16.26
N ALA A 26 -3.21 -4.73 17.14
CA ALA A 26 -1.75 -4.80 17.02
C ALA A 26 -1.30 -5.58 15.77
N GLU A 27 -1.91 -6.72 15.47
CA GLU A 27 -1.65 -7.49 14.24
C GLU A 27 -2.05 -6.71 12.99
N SER A 28 -3.18 -6.01 13.05
CA SER A 28 -3.63 -5.14 11.95
C SER A 28 -2.63 -4.01 11.71
N VAL A 29 -2.10 -3.39 12.76
CA VAL A 29 -1.06 -2.35 12.67
C VAL A 29 0.24 -2.89 12.07
N ARG A 30 0.60 -4.15 12.36
CA ARG A 30 1.80 -4.78 11.75
C ARG A 30 1.67 -4.93 10.24
N LEU A 31 0.52 -5.40 9.76
CA LEU A 31 0.28 -5.57 8.33
C LEU A 31 0.03 -4.24 7.60
N GLU A 32 -0.51 -3.25 8.32
CA GLU A 32 -0.79 -1.91 7.81
C GLU A 32 0.27 -0.88 8.21
N HIS A 33 1.53 -1.29 8.41
CA HIS A 33 2.59 -0.34 8.73
C HIS A 33 2.64 0.85 7.76
N GLN A 34 2.33 0.61 6.48
CA GLN A 34 2.27 1.66 5.45
C GLN A 34 1.23 2.75 5.74
N LEU A 35 0.16 2.45 6.47
CA LEU A 35 -0.83 3.43 6.90
C LEU A 35 -0.18 4.61 7.65
N LEU A 36 0.74 4.32 8.56
CA LEU A 36 1.46 5.36 9.30
C LEU A 36 2.75 5.79 8.60
N ARG A 37 3.38 4.87 7.87
CA ARG A 37 4.69 5.11 7.29
C ARG A 37 4.66 6.06 6.10
N VAL A 38 3.70 5.92 5.20
CA VAL A 38 3.59 6.76 3.99
C VAL A 38 3.47 8.26 4.34
N PRO A 39 2.52 8.71 5.20
CA PRO A 39 2.35 10.14 5.50
C PRO A 39 3.50 10.67 6.34
N LEU A 40 4.11 9.83 7.18
CA LEU A 40 5.33 10.20 7.91
C LEU A 40 6.51 10.44 6.94
N GLU A 41 6.68 9.59 5.94
CA GLU A 41 7.71 9.78 4.91
C GLU A 41 7.40 10.97 4.00
N ALA A 42 6.12 11.24 3.71
CA ALA A 42 5.68 12.45 3.02
C ALA A 42 6.02 13.71 3.83
N LEU A 43 5.65 13.75 5.12
CA LEU A 43 6.00 14.84 6.05
C LEU A 43 7.51 15.09 6.08
N LYS A 44 8.32 14.04 6.28
CA LYS A 44 9.78 14.16 6.26
C LYS A 44 10.31 14.69 4.93
N SER A 45 9.68 14.32 3.81
CA SER A 45 10.05 14.83 2.49
C SER A 45 9.76 16.32 2.38
N THR A 46 8.54 16.73 2.73
CA THR A 46 8.10 18.12 2.74
C THR A 46 9.00 18.99 3.62
N VAL A 47 9.26 18.57 4.87
CA VAL A 47 10.16 19.29 5.80
C VAL A 47 11.56 19.45 5.22
N ARG A 48 12.15 18.41 4.62
CA ARG A 48 13.48 18.50 3.99
C ARG A 48 13.50 19.50 2.84
N THR A 49 12.49 19.47 1.98
CA THR A 49 12.38 20.38 0.83
C THR A 49 12.21 21.82 1.29
N ASN A 50 11.28 22.06 2.22
CA ASN A 50 11.01 23.38 2.78
C ASN A 50 12.23 23.94 3.52
N HIS A 51 12.89 23.13 4.33
CA HIS A 51 14.11 23.53 5.03
C HIS A 51 15.22 23.95 4.05
N ARG A 52 15.49 23.15 3.01
CA ARG A 52 16.48 23.48 1.97
C ARG A 52 16.14 24.77 1.22
N LEU A 53 14.86 24.99 0.90
CA LEU A 53 14.39 26.22 0.26
C LEU A 53 14.57 27.42 1.19
N ALA A 54 14.20 27.29 2.46
CA ALA A 54 14.37 28.33 3.46
C ALA A 54 15.84 28.70 3.66
N GLU A 55 16.74 27.73 3.84
CA GLU A 55 18.18 27.98 3.99
C GLU A 55 18.77 28.73 2.78
N LYS A 56 18.41 28.32 1.56
CA LYS A 56 18.88 28.97 0.34
C LYS A 56 18.42 30.44 0.27
N GLU A 57 17.16 30.70 0.57
CA GLU A 57 16.61 32.05 0.53
C GLU A 57 17.14 32.93 1.66
N ILE A 58 17.26 32.40 2.88
CA ILE A 58 17.85 33.09 4.03
C ILE A 58 19.31 33.48 3.72
N ALA A 59 20.12 32.54 3.22
CA ALA A 59 21.50 32.82 2.84
C ALA A 59 21.59 33.92 1.77
N ALA A 60 20.69 33.88 0.79
CA ALA A 60 20.64 34.89 -0.26
C ALA A 60 20.21 36.27 0.26
N VAL A 61 19.31 36.33 1.26
CA VAL A 61 18.90 37.59 1.91
C VAL A 61 20.04 38.15 2.75
N LEU A 62 20.71 37.31 3.56
CA LEU A 62 21.86 37.72 4.38
C LEU A 62 23.00 38.28 3.51
N SER A 63 23.31 37.62 2.40
CA SER A 63 24.33 38.11 1.45
C SER A 63 23.98 39.46 0.85
N SER A 64 22.69 39.72 0.62
CA SER A 64 22.22 41.00 0.08
C SER A 64 22.27 42.10 1.13
N ALA A 65 21.90 41.78 2.37
CA ALA A 65 21.96 42.74 3.48
C ALA A 65 23.41 43.13 3.82
N ALA A 66 24.36 42.21 3.69
CA ALA A 66 25.78 42.49 3.86
C ALA A 66 26.37 43.37 2.74
N ALA A 67 25.76 43.38 1.55
CA ALA A 67 26.22 44.16 0.40
C ALA A 67 25.70 45.61 0.37
N ALA A 68 25.19 46.12 1.49
CA ALA A 68 24.67 47.48 1.58
C ALA A 68 25.75 48.51 1.17
N PRO A 69 25.43 49.51 0.33
CA PRO A 69 26.40 50.52 -0.08
C PRO A 69 26.90 51.29 1.14
N GLY A 70 28.22 51.22 1.38
CA GLY A 70 28.87 51.93 2.48
C GLY A 70 28.57 53.43 2.42
N GLY A 71 28.22 54.02 3.56
CA GLY A 71 27.76 55.41 3.69
C GLY A 71 28.78 56.43 3.20
N GLY A 72 28.76 56.74 1.90
CA GLY A 72 29.35 57.93 1.33
C GLY A 72 28.34 59.07 1.39
N GLY A 73 28.54 60.02 2.31
CA GLY A 73 27.60 61.08 2.66
C GLY A 73 27.32 62.11 1.56
N GLY A 74 26.50 61.75 0.58
CA GLY A 74 25.88 62.68 -0.36
C GLY A 74 24.50 62.20 -0.78
N GLY A 75 23.57 63.11 -1.07
CA GLY A 75 22.15 62.79 -1.34
C GLY A 75 21.87 61.82 -2.49
N SER A 76 22.87 61.49 -3.33
CA SER A 76 22.79 60.40 -4.31
C SER A 76 22.87 59.00 -3.67
N GLY A 77 23.51 58.88 -2.51
CA GLY A 77 23.63 57.63 -1.74
C GLY A 77 22.31 57.25 -1.07
N ASP A 78 21.50 58.25 -0.67
CA ASP A 78 20.22 58.02 -0.01
C ASP A 78 19.22 57.31 -0.94
N ALA A 79 19.11 57.75 -2.20
CA ALA A 79 18.24 57.10 -3.18
C ALA A 79 18.64 55.64 -3.45
N ALA A 80 19.94 55.39 -3.65
CA ALA A 80 20.45 54.02 -3.86
C ALA A 80 20.26 53.12 -2.62
N ALA A 81 20.40 53.69 -1.42
CA ALA A 81 20.13 52.98 -0.16
C ALA A 81 18.63 52.64 -0.03
N VAL A 82 17.74 53.57 -0.38
CA VAL A 82 16.28 53.33 -0.38
C VAL A 82 15.89 52.24 -1.38
N ASP A 83 16.44 52.25 -2.60
CA ASP A 83 16.20 51.20 -3.60
C ASP A 83 16.68 49.82 -3.12
N HIS A 84 17.87 49.78 -2.51
CA HIS A 84 18.42 48.56 -1.93
C HIS A 84 17.54 48.00 -0.80
N LEU A 85 17.12 48.86 0.13
CA LEU A 85 16.19 48.48 1.21
C LEU A 85 14.85 48.01 0.65
N THR A 86 14.32 48.67 -0.38
CA THR A 86 13.07 48.27 -1.05
C THR A 86 13.20 46.88 -1.67
N SER A 87 14.33 46.61 -2.33
CA SER A 87 14.63 45.28 -2.87
C SER A 87 14.73 44.22 -1.77
N LEU A 88 15.46 44.49 -0.68
CA LEU A 88 15.56 43.59 0.48
C LEU A 88 14.18 43.29 1.09
N VAL A 89 13.37 44.33 1.28
CA VAL A 89 12.00 44.20 1.78
C VAL A 89 11.17 43.32 0.85
N SER A 90 11.26 43.50 -0.47
CA SER A 90 10.54 42.63 -1.44
C SER A 90 10.95 41.16 -1.34
N ARG A 91 12.25 40.89 -1.13
CA ARG A 91 12.78 39.54 -0.96
C ARG A 91 12.34 38.90 0.36
N LEU A 92 12.32 39.68 1.45
CA LEU A 92 11.80 39.23 2.74
C LEU A 92 10.30 38.90 2.65
N HIS A 93 9.52 39.70 1.93
CA HIS A 93 8.11 39.37 1.65
C HIS A 93 7.97 38.07 0.84
N GLY A 94 8.82 37.86 -0.18
CA GLY A 94 8.86 36.62 -0.94
C GLY A 94 9.23 35.40 -0.08
N LEU A 95 10.24 35.54 0.79
CA LEU A 95 10.64 34.51 1.74
C LEU A 95 9.51 34.18 2.72
N LYS A 96 8.86 35.19 3.31
CA LYS A 96 7.70 35.01 4.20
C LYS A 96 6.61 34.19 3.52
N ARG A 97 6.21 34.54 2.28
CA ARG A 97 5.19 33.80 1.52
C ARG A 97 5.58 32.34 1.31
N LYS A 98 6.82 32.07 0.89
CA LYS A 98 7.33 30.70 0.70
C LYS A 98 7.33 29.89 2.00
N MET A 99 7.69 30.51 3.12
CA MET A 99 7.67 29.86 4.43
C MET A 99 6.24 29.55 4.88
N GLU A 100 5.28 30.44 4.64
CA GLU A 100 3.86 30.20 4.95
C GLU A 100 3.25 29.08 4.09
N GLU A 101 3.62 29.00 2.81
CA GLU A 101 3.22 27.89 1.93
C GLU A 101 3.84 26.57 2.38
N GLY A 102 5.12 26.57 2.72
CA GLY A 102 5.81 25.40 3.28
C GLY A 102 5.18 24.92 4.59
N ALA A 103 4.89 25.84 5.51
CA ALA A 103 4.25 25.53 6.79
C ALA A 103 2.84 24.93 6.60
N ARG A 104 2.05 25.46 5.64
CA ARG A 104 0.74 24.87 5.28
C ARG A 104 0.88 23.46 4.73
N ALA A 105 1.87 23.22 3.87
CA ALA A 105 2.14 21.88 3.33
C ALA A 105 2.57 20.89 4.43
N GLU A 106 3.36 21.34 5.41
CA GLU A 106 3.76 20.52 6.57
C GLU A 106 2.57 20.22 7.49
N GLU A 107 1.75 21.21 7.83
CA GLU A 107 0.58 21.01 8.69
C GLU A 107 -0.42 20.04 8.06
N LEU A 108 -0.61 20.07 6.74
CA LEU A 108 -1.44 19.09 6.04
C LEU A 108 -0.93 17.65 6.24
N GLN A 109 0.38 17.41 6.17
CA GLN A 109 0.94 16.07 6.41
C GLN A 109 0.85 15.69 7.90
N VAL A 110 1.01 16.64 8.81
CA VAL A 110 0.80 16.43 10.26
C VAL A 110 -0.66 16.05 10.55
N GLN A 111 -1.63 16.74 9.95
CA GLN A 111 -3.05 16.42 10.04
C GLN A 111 -3.33 14.98 9.60
N ARG A 112 -2.79 14.55 8.45
CA ARG A 112 -2.92 13.17 7.98
C ARG A 112 -2.34 12.15 8.97
N CYS A 113 -1.18 12.45 9.54
CA CYS A 113 -0.59 11.60 10.58
C CYS A 113 -1.50 11.49 11.81
N ARG A 114 -2.03 12.63 12.29
CA ARG A 114 -2.96 12.68 13.44
C ARG A 114 -4.25 11.92 13.16
N ALA A 115 -4.86 12.12 12.00
CA ALA A 115 -6.10 11.44 11.60
C ALA A 115 -5.94 9.90 11.64
N ARG A 116 -4.81 9.40 11.13
CA ARG A 116 -4.52 7.96 11.13
C ARG A 116 -4.22 7.41 12.52
N LEU A 117 -3.51 8.16 13.37
CA LEU A 117 -3.29 7.79 14.78
C LEU A 117 -4.62 7.75 15.56
N ASN A 118 -5.47 8.76 15.40
CA ASN A 118 -6.79 8.80 16.02
C ASN A 118 -7.65 7.61 15.57
N ARG A 119 -7.58 7.22 14.29
CA ARG A 119 -8.29 6.04 13.78
C ARG A 119 -7.77 4.73 14.35
N LEU A 120 -6.47 4.61 14.58
CA LEU A 120 -5.91 3.43 15.26
C LEU A 120 -6.31 3.37 16.73
N ALA A 121 -6.40 4.52 17.41
CA ALA A 121 -6.88 4.58 18.78
C ALA A 121 -8.36 4.15 18.91
N SER A 122 -9.21 4.53 17.95
CA SER A 122 -10.63 4.11 17.95
C SER A 122 -10.85 2.63 17.61
N ALA A 123 -9.83 1.89 17.16
CA ALA A 123 -9.93 0.44 16.99
C ALA A 123 -10.25 -0.30 18.31
N SER A 124 -9.99 0.32 19.46
CA SER A 124 -10.23 -0.28 20.77
C SER A 124 -11.62 0.01 21.34
N SER A 125 -12.41 0.92 20.73
CA SER A 125 -13.65 1.44 21.33
C SER A 125 -14.93 0.66 21.01
N GLY A 126 -14.88 -0.38 20.17
CA GLY A 126 -15.93 -1.40 20.08
C GLY A 126 -16.93 -1.32 18.93
N ASP A 127 -16.81 -0.37 18.00
CA ASP A 127 -17.52 -0.44 16.71
C ASP A 127 -16.65 -1.12 15.65
N ASP A 128 -16.59 -2.45 15.73
CA ASP A 128 -15.73 -3.27 14.87
C ASP A 128 -16.19 -3.23 13.40
N ALA A 129 -17.50 -3.08 13.13
CA ALA A 129 -18.06 -3.12 11.78
C ALA A 129 -17.69 -1.87 10.97
N GLU A 130 -17.92 -0.68 11.53
CA GLU A 130 -17.50 0.58 10.88
C GLU A 130 -15.97 0.63 10.71
N TRP A 131 -15.24 0.09 11.69
CA TRP A 131 -13.78 -0.02 11.63
C TRP A 131 -13.29 -0.88 10.47
N GLU A 132 -13.88 -2.05 10.29
CA GLU A 132 -13.57 -2.97 9.19
C GLU A 132 -13.99 -2.43 7.83
N GLU A 133 -15.15 -1.76 7.72
CA GLU A 133 -15.62 -1.19 6.47
C GLU A 133 -14.68 -0.08 5.96
N LEU A 134 -14.30 0.86 6.83
CA LEU A 134 -13.35 1.91 6.47
C LEU A 134 -11.97 1.33 6.13
N ARG A 135 -11.54 0.28 6.86
CA ARG A 135 -10.30 -0.43 6.55
C ARG A 135 -10.32 -0.99 5.13
N LEU A 136 -11.39 -1.69 4.76
CA LEU A 136 -11.57 -2.23 3.41
C LEU A 136 -11.54 -1.12 2.37
N LYS A 137 -12.28 -0.01 2.57
CA LYS A 137 -12.28 1.14 1.66
C LYS A 137 -10.87 1.70 1.44
N ARG A 138 -10.06 1.87 2.50
CA ARG A 138 -8.66 2.29 2.36
C ARG A 138 -7.81 1.31 1.56
N ILE A 139 -7.97 0.00 1.78
CA ILE A 139 -7.25 -1.04 1.04
C ILE A 139 -7.65 -1.02 -0.45
N LEU A 140 -8.93 -0.79 -0.74
CA LEU A 140 -9.40 -0.64 -2.12
C LEU A 140 -8.83 0.61 -2.79
N VAL A 141 -8.75 1.74 -2.08
CA VAL A 141 -8.10 2.95 -2.58
C VAL A 141 -6.62 2.71 -2.87
N ASP A 142 -5.86 2.09 -1.94
CA ASP A 142 -4.45 1.70 -2.17
C ASP A 142 -4.29 0.84 -3.44
N TYR A 143 -5.14 -0.18 -3.59
CA TYR A 143 -5.14 -1.04 -4.77
C TYR A 143 -5.41 -0.25 -6.05
N MET A 144 -6.45 0.59 -6.06
CA MET A 144 -6.80 1.39 -7.24
C MET A 144 -5.69 2.36 -7.63
N LEU A 145 -5.04 3.01 -6.66
CA LEU A 145 -3.90 3.89 -6.91
C LEU A 145 -2.70 3.14 -7.51
N ARG A 146 -2.40 1.93 -7.02
CA ARG A 146 -1.31 1.08 -7.54
C ARG A 146 -1.58 0.56 -8.96
N MET A 147 -2.85 0.32 -9.28
CA MET A 147 -3.31 -0.12 -10.59
C MET A 147 -3.66 1.04 -11.54
N SER A 148 -3.32 2.28 -11.17
CA SER A 148 -3.53 3.49 -11.96
C SER A 148 -4.99 3.89 -12.21
N TYR A 149 -5.93 3.41 -11.38
CA TYR A 149 -7.34 3.83 -11.34
C TYR A 149 -7.52 5.07 -10.44
N TYR A 150 -6.82 6.16 -10.75
CA TYR A 150 -6.72 7.35 -9.88
C TYR A 150 -8.06 8.05 -9.66
N ASP A 151 -8.87 8.21 -10.71
CA ASP A 151 -10.15 8.94 -10.60
C ASP A 151 -11.15 8.16 -9.74
N THR A 152 -11.21 6.83 -9.90
CA THR A 152 -12.03 5.96 -9.08
C THR A 152 -11.55 5.93 -7.63
N ALA A 153 -10.23 5.91 -7.41
CA ALA A 153 -9.64 5.99 -6.07
C ALA A 153 -9.99 7.31 -5.36
N ALA A 154 -9.88 8.44 -6.06
CA ALA A 154 -10.22 9.75 -5.54
C ALA A 154 -11.72 9.85 -5.21
N ASN A 155 -12.59 9.38 -6.11
CA ASN A 155 -14.04 9.38 -5.90
C ASN A 155 -14.45 8.52 -4.70
N LEU A 156 -13.89 7.30 -4.54
CA LEU A 156 -14.18 6.47 -3.37
C LEU A 156 -13.70 7.13 -2.07
N ALA A 157 -12.53 7.78 -2.10
CA ALA A 157 -12.00 8.47 -0.94
C ALA A 157 -12.88 9.66 -0.52
N GLU A 158 -13.39 10.43 -1.49
CA GLU A 158 -14.28 11.57 -1.27
C GLU A 158 -15.65 11.15 -0.77
N THR A 159 -16.32 10.23 -1.49
CA THR A 159 -17.66 9.74 -1.13
C THR A 159 -17.70 9.04 0.22
N SER A 160 -16.58 8.46 0.65
CA SER A 160 -16.45 7.80 1.95
C SER A 160 -15.88 8.70 3.05
N GLY A 161 -15.50 9.95 2.75
CA GLY A 161 -14.91 10.88 3.72
C GLY A 161 -13.57 10.40 4.32
N ILE A 162 -12.77 9.66 3.56
CA ILE A 162 -11.51 9.06 4.03
C ILE A 162 -10.25 9.69 3.42
N GLN A 163 -10.33 10.89 2.84
CA GLN A 163 -9.20 11.53 2.15
C GLN A 163 -7.93 11.63 3.01
N ASP A 164 -8.07 11.90 4.32
CA ASP A 164 -6.93 11.98 5.25
C ASP A 164 -6.31 10.61 5.60
N LEU A 165 -7.02 9.52 5.30
CA LEU A 165 -6.61 8.15 5.61
C LEU A 165 -6.01 7.41 4.41
N VAL A 166 -5.91 8.07 3.24
CA VAL A 166 -5.39 7.50 2.00
C VAL A 166 -4.29 8.39 1.41
N ASP A 167 -3.52 7.85 0.47
CA ASP A 167 -2.27 8.45 0.00
C ASP A 167 -2.37 9.02 -1.44
N VAL A 168 -3.54 9.56 -1.83
CA VAL A 168 -3.84 9.99 -3.22
C VAL A 168 -2.76 10.92 -3.79
N ASP A 169 -2.40 12.00 -3.09
CA ASP A 169 -1.40 12.97 -3.60
C ASP A 169 -0.04 12.34 -3.85
N VAL A 170 0.38 11.43 -2.95
CA VAL A 170 1.66 10.74 -3.05
C VAL A 170 1.73 9.89 -4.31
N PHE A 171 0.62 9.24 -4.66
CA PHE A 171 0.50 8.47 -5.90
C PHE A 171 0.33 9.36 -7.14
N LEU A 172 -0.28 10.54 -7.04
CA LEU A 172 -0.36 11.50 -8.14
C LEU A 172 1.01 12.10 -8.48
N ASP A 173 1.84 12.37 -7.48
CA ASP A 173 3.23 12.79 -7.71
C ASP A 173 4.03 11.69 -8.43
N ALA A 174 3.84 10.42 -8.03
CA ALA A 174 4.46 9.28 -8.70
C ALA A 174 3.93 9.08 -10.12
N LYS A 175 2.62 9.29 -10.34
CA LYS A 175 1.99 9.23 -11.66
C LYS A 175 2.68 10.17 -12.65
N ARG A 176 2.98 11.41 -12.26
CA ARG A 176 3.71 12.35 -13.16
C ARG A 176 5.03 11.76 -13.67
N VAL A 177 5.78 11.07 -12.80
CA VAL A 177 7.04 10.43 -13.19
C VAL A 177 6.79 9.21 -14.09
N ILE A 178 5.78 8.39 -13.77
CA ILE A 178 5.39 7.22 -14.59
C ILE A 178 4.97 7.65 -16.00
N ASP A 179 4.07 8.63 -16.10
CA ASP A 179 3.57 9.16 -17.37
C ASP A 179 4.73 9.72 -18.21
N SER A 180 5.68 10.42 -17.57
CA SER A 180 6.88 10.93 -18.24
C SER A 180 7.74 9.80 -18.82
N LEU A 181 7.97 8.73 -18.04
CA LEU A 181 8.71 7.56 -18.52
C LEU A 181 7.98 6.85 -19.67
N GLN A 182 6.65 6.75 -19.60
CA GLN A 182 5.85 6.21 -20.71
C GLN A 182 5.95 7.07 -21.98
N ASN A 183 6.03 8.40 -21.80
CA ASN A 183 6.28 9.37 -22.87
C ASN A 183 7.75 9.50 -23.29
N LYS A 184 8.64 8.62 -22.78
CA LYS A 184 10.08 8.57 -23.09
C LYS A 184 10.88 9.77 -22.58
N GLU A 185 10.41 10.40 -21.53
CA GLU A 185 11.04 11.53 -20.86
C GLU A 185 11.68 11.08 -19.54
N ILE A 186 13.01 11.23 -19.45
CA ILE A 186 13.78 10.73 -18.31
C ILE A 186 14.02 11.82 -17.25
N ALA A 187 13.89 13.10 -17.61
CA ALA A 187 14.22 14.22 -16.73
C ALA A 187 13.44 14.22 -15.41
N PRO A 188 12.11 13.99 -15.38
CA PRO A 188 11.36 13.94 -14.11
C PRO A 188 11.80 12.80 -13.20
N ALA A 189 12.11 11.62 -13.76
CA ALA A 189 12.61 10.48 -12.99
C ALA A 189 14.00 10.75 -12.40
N LEU A 190 14.88 11.41 -13.15
CA LEU A 190 16.20 11.82 -12.63
C LEU A 190 16.11 12.91 -11.55
N ALA A 191 15.17 13.86 -11.69
CA ALA A 191 14.89 14.84 -10.65
C ALA A 191 14.44 14.15 -9.36
N TRP A 192 13.53 13.18 -9.47
CA TRP A 192 13.10 12.35 -8.34
C TRP A 192 14.27 11.58 -7.70
N CYS A 193 15.19 11.02 -8.50
CA CYS A 193 16.41 10.39 -7.98
C CYS A 193 17.32 11.38 -7.25
N ALA A 194 17.46 12.60 -7.77
CA ALA A 194 18.29 13.64 -7.15
C ALA A 194 17.72 14.11 -5.81
N GLU A 195 16.40 14.27 -5.71
CA GLU A 195 15.68 14.62 -4.48
C GLU A 195 15.82 13.53 -3.40
N ASN A 196 15.82 12.27 -3.82
CA ASN A 196 15.87 11.11 -2.91
C ASN A 196 17.26 10.45 -2.80
N ARG A 197 18.32 11.11 -3.30
CA ARG A 197 19.67 10.54 -3.50
C ARG A 197 20.25 9.87 -2.25
N SER A 198 20.14 10.49 -1.09
CA SER A 198 20.71 9.95 0.17
C SER A 198 20.04 8.63 0.59
N ARG A 199 18.75 8.47 0.28
CA ARG A 199 17.96 7.28 0.64
C ARG A 199 18.17 6.16 -0.38
N LEU A 200 18.17 6.51 -1.66
CA LEU A 200 18.46 5.57 -2.75
C LEU A 200 19.88 5.01 -2.65
N LYS A 201 20.86 5.83 -2.19
CA LYS A 201 22.21 5.35 -1.92
C LYS A 201 22.25 4.32 -0.78
N LYS A 202 21.46 4.51 0.29
CA LYS A 202 21.36 3.55 1.41
C LYS A 202 20.76 2.22 0.98
N SER A 203 19.76 2.23 0.09
CA SER A 203 19.16 1.01 -0.47
C SER A 203 19.97 0.40 -1.62
N LYS A 204 21.11 0.99 -1.99
CA LYS A 204 21.93 0.60 -3.17
C LYS A 204 21.09 0.52 -4.46
N SER A 205 20.16 1.47 -4.62
CA SER A 205 19.28 1.54 -5.77
C SER A 205 20.06 1.70 -7.07
N LYS A 206 19.67 0.93 -8.09
CA LYS A 206 20.24 0.99 -9.44
C LYS A 206 19.40 1.84 -10.39
N LEU A 207 18.31 2.45 -9.92
CA LEU A 207 17.37 3.18 -10.78
C LEU A 207 18.04 4.32 -11.56
N GLU A 208 18.81 5.17 -10.87
CA GLU A 208 19.54 6.28 -11.54
C GLU A 208 20.46 5.73 -12.63
N PHE A 209 21.16 4.62 -12.38
CA PHE A 209 22.02 3.98 -13.37
C PHE A 209 21.23 3.53 -14.61
N PHE A 210 20.12 2.81 -14.45
CA PHE A 210 19.32 2.34 -15.58
C PHE A 210 18.67 3.47 -16.37
N LEU A 211 18.20 4.53 -15.70
CA LEU A 211 17.70 5.74 -16.37
C LEU A 211 18.79 6.38 -17.25
N ARG A 212 20.01 6.51 -16.73
CA ARG A 212 21.16 7.07 -17.47
C ARG A 212 21.56 6.17 -18.64
N LEU A 213 21.50 4.85 -18.49
CA LEU A 213 21.73 3.91 -19.59
C LEU A 213 20.69 4.09 -20.70
N GLN A 214 19.41 4.22 -20.35
CA GLN A 214 18.35 4.40 -21.33
C GLN A 214 18.49 5.72 -22.11
N GLU A 215 18.84 6.81 -21.43
CA GLU A 215 19.10 8.10 -22.09
C GLU A 215 20.27 8.00 -23.07
N PHE A 216 21.33 7.29 -22.69
CA PHE A 216 22.44 7.00 -23.60
C PHE A 216 21.98 6.21 -24.83
N VAL A 217 21.18 5.14 -24.65
CA VAL A 217 20.68 4.34 -25.77
C VAL A 217 19.80 5.18 -26.70
N GLU A 218 18.98 6.09 -26.16
CA GLU A 218 18.15 6.97 -26.98
C GLU A 218 19.00 7.98 -27.78
N LEU A 219 20.10 8.50 -27.21
CA LEU A 219 21.06 9.32 -27.95
C LEU A 219 21.73 8.55 -29.10
N VAL A 220 22.07 7.27 -28.88
CA VAL A 220 22.62 6.39 -29.92
C VAL A 220 21.57 6.11 -31.00
N LYS A 221 20.32 5.87 -30.61
CA LYS A 221 19.19 5.65 -31.52
C LYS A 221 18.93 6.88 -32.41
N ALA A 222 19.05 8.08 -31.85
CA ALA A 222 18.99 9.35 -32.57
C ALA A 222 20.24 9.65 -33.42
N LYS A 223 21.23 8.73 -33.48
CA LYS A 223 22.51 8.87 -34.19
C LYS A 223 23.36 10.05 -33.70
N ASN A 224 23.11 10.56 -32.49
CA ASN A 224 23.89 11.64 -31.89
C ASN A 224 25.07 11.07 -31.08
N PHE A 225 26.03 10.46 -31.78
CA PHE A 225 27.10 9.67 -31.16
C PHE A 225 28.06 10.51 -30.32
N MET A 226 28.41 11.72 -30.78
CA MET A 226 29.29 12.63 -30.05
C MET A 226 28.68 13.00 -28.69
N HIS A 227 27.39 13.33 -28.68
CA HIS A 227 26.68 13.62 -27.44
C HIS A 227 26.53 12.39 -26.55
N ALA A 228 26.24 11.22 -27.12
CA ALA A 228 26.17 9.96 -26.37
C ALA A 228 27.50 9.64 -25.65
N ILE A 229 28.65 9.79 -26.32
CA ILE A 229 29.98 9.56 -25.73
C ILE A 229 30.27 10.58 -24.64
N ALA A 230 29.98 11.87 -24.87
CA ALA A 230 30.16 12.91 -23.86
C ALA A 230 29.27 12.66 -22.63
N TYR A 231 28.02 12.25 -22.85
CA TYR A 231 27.06 11.88 -21.81
C TYR A 231 27.55 10.70 -20.98
N ALA A 232 28.01 9.62 -21.62
CA ALA A 232 28.54 8.44 -20.92
C ALA A 232 29.78 8.79 -20.07
N ARG A 233 30.69 9.62 -20.58
CA ARG A 233 31.86 10.07 -19.80
C ARG A 233 31.44 10.86 -18.56
N LYS A 234 30.42 11.71 -18.67
CA LYS A 234 29.96 12.56 -17.58
C LYS A 234 29.11 11.81 -16.54
N TYR A 235 28.14 11.02 -17.00
CA TYR A 235 27.08 10.43 -16.18
C TYR A 235 27.09 8.91 -16.10
N LEU A 236 28.03 8.19 -16.73
CA LEU A 236 28.11 6.72 -16.60
C LEU A 236 29.48 6.26 -16.07
N SER A 237 30.54 7.05 -16.30
CA SER A 237 31.90 6.77 -15.79
C SER A 237 31.95 6.43 -14.28
N PRO A 238 31.24 7.13 -13.37
CA PRO A 238 31.26 6.79 -11.95
C PRO A 238 30.73 5.39 -11.61
N TRP A 239 29.90 4.80 -12.48
CA TRP A 239 29.33 3.46 -12.30
C TRP A 239 30.21 2.36 -12.91
N GLY A 240 31.32 2.73 -13.57
CA GLY A 240 32.27 1.78 -14.15
C GLY A 240 32.80 0.76 -13.15
N ALA A 241 33.06 1.18 -11.91
CA ALA A 241 33.59 0.28 -10.89
C ALA A 241 32.61 -0.83 -10.47
N THR A 242 31.29 -0.61 -10.57
CA THR A 242 30.28 -1.55 -10.07
C THR A 242 29.47 -2.26 -11.16
N HIS A 243 29.30 -1.64 -12.33
CA HIS A 243 28.43 -2.12 -13.42
C HIS A 243 29.12 -2.15 -14.78
N MET A 244 30.41 -2.50 -14.81
CA MET A 244 31.21 -2.51 -16.04
C MET A 244 30.62 -3.38 -17.15
N LYS A 245 30.06 -4.56 -16.82
CA LYS A 245 29.52 -5.48 -17.83
C LYS A 245 28.31 -4.89 -18.55
N GLU A 246 27.40 -4.29 -17.79
CA GLU A 246 26.22 -3.59 -18.32
C GLU A 246 26.64 -2.36 -19.14
N LEU A 247 27.62 -1.61 -18.66
CA LEU A 247 28.18 -0.47 -19.38
C LEU A 247 28.84 -0.86 -20.70
N GLN A 248 29.64 -1.93 -20.74
CA GLN A 248 30.23 -2.45 -21.97
C GLN A 248 29.16 -2.91 -22.96
N ARG A 249 28.14 -3.63 -22.47
CA ARG A 249 27.02 -4.08 -23.31
C ARG A 249 26.27 -2.90 -23.92
N VAL A 250 25.99 -1.86 -23.13
CA VAL A 250 25.29 -0.67 -23.62
C VAL A 250 26.19 0.17 -24.53
N THR A 251 27.47 0.33 -24.22
CA THR A 251 28.41 1.09 -25.06
C THR A 251 28.60 0.43 -26.43
N ALA A 252 28.52 -0.90 -26.51
CA ALA A 252 28.57 -1.64 -27.77
C ALA A 252 27.41 -1.30 -28.73
N THR A 253 26.33 -0.67 -28.26
CA THR A 253 25.25 -0.14 -29.14
C THR A 253 25.73 0.95 -30.10
N LEU A 254 26.88 1.59 -29.82
CA LEU A 254 27.55 2.48 -30.78
C LEU A 254 27.96 1.75 -32.06
N VAL A 255 28.29 0.46 -31.95
CA VAL A 255 28.65 -0.42 -33.08
C VAL A 255 27.41 -1.16 -33.56
N PHE A 256 26.73 -1.86 -32.65
CA PHE A 256 25.48 -2.58 -32.90
C PHE A 256 24.29 -1.62 -32.79
N ARG A 257 24.11 -0.81 -33.85
CA ARG A 257 23.10 0.26 -33.96
C ARG A 257 21.66 -0.28 -33.80
N SER A 258 20.68 0.64 -33.77
CA SER A 258 19.25 0.32 -33.62
C SER A 258 18.68 -0.66 -34.66
N SER A 259 19.31 -0.81 -35.83
CA SER A 259 18.93 -1.76 -36.87
C SER A 259 19.57 -3.15 -36.71
N THR A 260 20.23 -3.43 -35.59
CA THR A 260 20.94 -4.69 -35.36
C THR A 260 19.98 -5.88 -35.22
N ASN A 261 20.33 -7.01 -35.85
CA ASN A 261 19.65 -8.29 -35.64
C ASN A 261 20.26 -9.10 -34.50
N CYS A 262 21.34 -8.60 -33.88
CA CYS A 262 21.98 -9.28 -32.76
C CYS A 262 21.11 -9.14 -31.50
N ALA A 263 20.46 -10.22 -31.09
CA ALA A 263 19.46 -10.22 -30.02
C ALA A 263 19.92 -9.53 -28.71
N PRO A 264 21.15 -9.74 -28.20
CA PRO A 264 21.62 -9.06 -26.97
C PRO A 264 21.62 -7.53 -27.03
N TYR A 265 21.72 -6.94 -28.22
CA TYR A 265 21.75 -5.48 -28.41
C TYR A 265 20.42 -4.95 -28.93
N LYS A 266 19.71 -5.73 -29.75
CA LYS A 266 18.37 -5.37 -30.25
C LYS A 266 17.41 -5.05 -29.10
N VAL A 267 17.40 -5.89 -28.06
CA VAL A 267 16.54 -5.73 -26.88
C VAL A 267 16.75 -4.40 -26.16
N LEU A 268 17.94 -3.79 -26.24
CA LEU A 268 18.22 -2.51 -25.58
C LEU A 268 17.47 -1.34 -26.23
N PHE A 269 17.09 -1.45 -27.52
CA PHE A 269 16.37 -0.42 -28.25
C PHE A 269 14.84 -0.61 -28.22
N GLU A 270 14.36 -1.71 -27.64
CA GLU A 270 12.94 -2.07 -27.60
C GLU A 270 12.16 -1.21 -26.61
N GLN A 271 10.86 -1.03 -26.88
CA GLN A 271 9.97 -0.23 -26.05
C GLN A 271 9.85 -0.79 -24.63
N ASN A 272 9.94 -2.12 -24.47
CA ASN A 272 9.84 -2.82 -23.19
C ASN A 272 10.90 -2.37 -22.16
N GLN A 273 12.00 -1.73 -22.59
CA GLN A 273 12.95 -1.13 -21.65
C GLN A 273 12.31 -0.02 -20.82
N TRP A 274 11.40 0.76 -21.41
CA TRP A 274 10.64 1.80 -20.71
C TRP A 274 9.69 1.20 -19.69
N ASP A 275 9.01 0.11 -20.03
CA ASP A 275 8.13 -0.60 -19.09
C ASP A 275 8.93 -1.16 -17.90
N SER A 276 10.13 -1.69 -18.15
CA SER A 276 11.05 -2.12 -17.09
C SER A 276 11.50 -0.96 -16.20
N LEU A 277 11.73 0.24 -16.76
CA LEU A 277 12.06 1.43 -15.96
C LEU A 277 10.88 1.89 -15.11
N VAL A 278 9.67 1.84 -15.65
CA VAL A 278 8.44 2.14 -14.90
C VAL A 278 8.27 1.17 -13.73
N ASP A 279 8.45 -0.13 -13.97
CA ASP A 279 8.38 -1.15 -12.90
C ASP A 279 9.45 -0.92 -11.82
N GLN A 280 10.69 -0.67 -12.23
CA GLN A 280 11.77 -0.36 -11.28
C GLN A 280 11.50 0.92 -10.49
N PHE A 281 10.96 1.96 -11.14
CA PHE A 281 10.53 3.16 -10.44
C PHE A 281 9.43 2.85 -9.42
N LYS A 282 8.40 2.08 -9.79
CA LYS A 282 7.32 1.67 -8.88
C LYS A 282 7.86 0.89 -7.67
N GLN A 283 8.80 -0.02 -7.88
CA GLN A 283 9.44 -0.77 -6.79
C GLN A 283 10.23 0.15 -5.84
N GLU A 284 11.05 1.05 -6.39
CA GLU A 284 11.84 1.99 -5.58
C GLU A 284 10.95 3.01 -4.85
N PHE A 285 9.88 3.46 -5.49
CA PHE A 285 8.85 4.29 -4.89
C PHE A 285 8.18 3.58 -3.69
N CYS A 286 7.76 2.32 -3.86
CA CYS A 286 7.17 1.55 -2.76
C CYS A 286 8.16 1.39 -1.59
N LYS A 287 9.41 1.01 -1.87
CA LYS A 287 10.47 0.89 -0.85
C LYS A 287 10.73 2.22 -0.15
N LEU A 288 10.74 3.32 -0.89
CA LEU A 288 10.96 4.66 -0.35
C LEU A 288 9.84 5.02 0.66
N TYR A 289 8.58 4.79 0.33
CA TYR A 289 7.49 5.11 1.26
C TYR A 289 7.23 4.01 2.32
N GLY A 290 8.02 2.93 2.33
CA GLY A 290 7.84 1.81 3.25
C GLY A 290 6.54 1.04 3.00
N MET A 291 6.10 1.04 1.74
CA MET A 291 4.96 0.30 1.26
C MET A 291 5.34 -1.14 0.92
N THR A 292 4.34 -2.02 0.98
CA THR A 292 4.43 -3.36 0.40
C THR A 292 4.63 -3.27 -1.12
N LEU A 293 5.34 -4.23 -1.72
CA LEU A 293 5.49 -4.28 -3.18
C LEU A 293 4.19 -4.75 -3.85
N GLU A 294 3.60 -5.81 -3.28
CA GLU A 294 2.26 -6.26 -3.64
C GLU A 294 1.20 -5.36 -2.99
N PRO A 295 0.10 -5.01 -3.69
CA PRO A 295 -1.02 -4.30 -3.08
C PRO A 295 -1.58 -5.02 -1.85
N LEU A 296 -2.02 -4.27 -0.84
CA LEU A 296 -2.57 -4.86 0.39
C LEU A 296 -3.75 -5.79 0.09
N LEU A 297 -4.60 -5.43 -0.86
CA LEU A 297 -5.74 -6.25 -1.26
C LEU A 297 -5.31 -7.68 -1.64
N ASN A 298 -4.23 -7.82 -2.39
CA ASN A 298 -3.70 -9.13 -2.79
C ASN A 298 -3.21 -9.91 -1.57
N ILE A 299 -2.47 -9.25 -0.67
CA ILE A 299 -1.91 -9.86 0.54
C ILE A 299 -3.04 -10.36 1.47
N TYR A 300 -4.05 -9.54 1.75
CA TYR A 300 -5.19 -9.93 2.57
C TYR A 300 -6.00 -11.05 1.93
N MET A 301 -6.22 -10.96 0.62
CA MET A 301 -6.97 -11.98 -0.12
C MET A 301 -6.23 -13.32 -0.11
N GLN A 302 -4.92 -13.33 -0.34
CA GLN A 302 -4.09 -14.54 -0.24
C GLN A 302 -4.08 -15.10 1.18
N ALA A 303 -3.96 -14.26 2.21
CA ALA A 303 -4.00 -14.70 3.60
C ALA A 303 -5.35 -15.34 3.95
N GLY A 304 -6.47 -14.71 3.55
CA GLY A 304 -7.81 -15.26 3.73
C GLY A 304 -8.03 -16.57 2.98
N LEU A 305 -7.65 -16.63 1.70
CA LEU A 305 -7.75 -17.84 0.89
C LEU A 305 -6.90 -18.99 1.45
N THR A 306 -5.70 -18.69 1.96
CA THR A 306 -4.84 -19.71 2.61
C THR A 306 -5.51 -20.30 3.85
N ALA A 307 -6.22 -19.50 4.64
CA ALA A 307 -6.93 -19.97 5.82
C ALA A 307 -8.11 -20.90 5.47
N LEU A 308 -8.73 -20.70 4.30
CA LEU A 308 -9.89 -21.45 3.81
C LEU A 308 -9.52 -22.63 2.90
N LYS A 309 -8.32 -22.62 2.29
CA LYS A 309 -7.92 -23.63 1.30
C LYS A 309 -7.76 -25.00 1.94
N THR A 310 -8.67 -25.92 1.62
CA THR A 310 -8.59 -27.34 1.96
C THR A 310 -8.43 -28.20 0.70
N PRO A 311 -7.97 -29.46 0.82
CA PRO A 311 -7.93 -30.39 -0.32
C PRO A 311 -9.30 -30.58 -1.01
N PHE A 312 -10.40 -30.48 -0.23
CA PHE A 312 -11.78 -30.69 -0.72
C PHE A 312 -12.38 -29.48 -1.43
N CYS A 313 -11.76 -28.29 -1.34
CA CYS A 313 -12.26 -27.08 -2.02
C CYS A 313 -12.23 -27.19 -3.56
N PHE A 314 -11.50 -28.17 -4.10
CA PHE A 314 -11.43 -28.45 -5.53
C PHE A 314 -12.45 -29.50 -5.98
N ASP A 315 -13.10 -30.19 -5.05
CA ASP A 315 -14.10 -31.21 -5.36
C ASP A 315 -15.43 -30.57 -5.78
N GLY A 316 -16.18 -31.26 -6.63
CA GLY A 316 -17.47 -30.79 -7.15
C GLY A 316 -18.57 -30.55 -6.10
N ASN A 317 -18.34 -30.98 -4.86
CA ASN A 317 -19.28 -30.86 -3.73
C ASN A 317 -19.01 -29.64 -2.82
N CYS A 318 -18.16 -28.71 -3.24
CA CYS A 318 -17.87 -27.49 -2.49
C CYS A 318 -19.17 -26.65 -2.27
N PRO A 319 -19.49 -26.23 -1.03
CA PRO A 319 -20.66 -25.40 -0.76
C PRO A 319 -20.61 -24.07 -1.52
N LYS A 320 -21.77 -23.54 -1.95
CA LYS A 320 -21.86 -22.21 -2.58
C LYS A 320 -21.38 -21.07 -1.66
N GLU A 321 -21.29 -21.31 -0.35
CA GLU A 321 -20.82 -20.36 0.66
C GLU A 321 -19.28 -20.32 0.77
N ASP A 322 -18.57 -21.33 0.23
CA ASP A 322 -17.11 -21.33 0.20
C ASP A 322 -16.61 -20.42 -0.94
N PRO A 323 -15.81 -19.38 -0.67
CA PRO A 323 -15.20 -18.55 -1.72
C PRO A 323 -14.42 -19.36 -2.77
N LEU A 324 -13.85 -20.51 -2.42
CA LEU A 324 -13.10 -21.38 -3.33
C LEU A 324 -14.00 -22.19 -4.28
N SER A 325 -15.32 -22.14 -4.09
CA SER A 325 -16.29 -22.59 -5.10
C SER A 325 -16.25 -21.69 -6.35
N LEU A 326 -15.82 -20.43 -6.23
CA LEU A 326 -15.73 -19.49 -7.34
C LEU A 326 -14.43 -19.73 -8.15
N PRO A 327 -14.52 -19.90 -9.48
CA PRO A 327 -13.35 -20.18 -10.32
C PRO A 327 -12.21 -19.15 -10.20
N GLY A 328 -12.55 -17.87 -10.03
CA GLY A 328 -11.58 -16.79 -9.89
C GLY A 328 -10.72 -16.93 -8.62
N PHE A 329 -11.36 -17.17 -7.46
CA PHE A 329 -10.65 -17.37 -6.20
C PHE A 329 -9.87 -18.68 -6.18
N ARG A 330 -10.39 -19.74 -6.82
CA ARG A 330 -9.68 -21.01 -6.96
C ARG A 330 -8.36 -20.85 -7.72
N LYS A 331 -8.39 -20.13 -8.84
CA LYS A 331 -7.18 -19.82 -9.63
C LYS A 331 -6.17 -18.99 -8.82
N LEU A 332 -6.65 -18.00 -8.06
CA LEU A 332 -5.78 -17.19 -7.19
C LEU A 332 -5.17 -18.01 -6.05
N ALA A 333 -5.90 -18.99 -5.53
CA ALA A 333 -5.47 -19.83 -4.43
C ALA A 333 -4.56 -21.00 -4.86
N GLU A 334 -4.45 -21.32 -6.15
CA GLU A 334 -3.68 -22.44 -6.68
C GLU A 334 -2.24 -22.54 -6.11
N PRO A 335 -1.42 -21.47 -6.09
CA PRO A 335 -0.06 -21.53 -5.54
C PRO A 335 0.01 -21.51 -4.00
N LEU A 336 -1.11 -21.26 -3.31
CA LEU A 336 -1.13 -21.11 -1.84
C LEU A 336 -1.07 -22.48 -1.13
N PRO A 337 -0.49 -22.56 0.07
CA PRO A 337 -0.50 -23.81 0.84
C PRO A 337 -1.91 -24.14 1.36
N PHE A 338 -2.15 -25.41 1.66
CA PHE A 338 -3.37 -25.84 2.35
C PHE A 338 -3.39 -25.36 3.81
N SER A 339 -4.58 -25.06 4.30
CA SER A 339 -4.83 -24.75 5.71
C SER A 339 -4.45 -25.94 6.59
N LYS A 340 -3.77 -25.67 7.70
CA LYS A 340 -3.37 -26.68 8.70
C LYS A 340 -4.48 -26.97 9.74
N GLN A 341 -5.73 -26.59 9.47
CA GLN A 341 -6.80 -26.91 10.40
C GLN A 341 -7.01 -28.43 10.45
N HIS A 342 -6.61 -29.04 11.56
CA HIS A 342 -6.74 -30.48 11.80
C HIS A 342 -8.16 -30.90 12.19
N HIS A 343 -8.96 -29.95 12.71
CA HIS A 343 -10.31 -30.21 13.18
C HIS A 343 -11.33 -29.42 12.36
N SER A 344 -12.35 -30.12 11.89
CA SER A 344 -13.51 -29.48 11.25
C SER A 344 -14.33 -28.75 12.30
N LYS A 345 -14.73 -27.51 11.99
CA LYS A 345 -15.71 -26.76 12.78
C LYS A 345 -17.08 -26.94 12.16
N LEU A 346 -18.03 -27.50 12.90
CA LEU A 346 -19.40 -27.63 12.41
C LEU A 346 -20.15 -26.31 12.57
N VAL A 347 -20.81 -25.87 11.51
CA VAL A 347 -21.64 -24.66 11.49
C VAL A 347 -23.06 -25.05 11.14
N CYS A 348 -24.03 -24.54 11.91
CA CYS A 348 -25.43 -24.85 11.71
C CYS A 348 -25.92 -24.29 10.37
N TYR A 349 -26.64 -25.11 9.61
CA TYR A 349 -27.25 -24.67 8.35
C TYR A 349 -28.31 -23.57 8.56
N ILE A 350 -29.04 -23.59 9.68
CA ILE A 350 -30.17 -22.69 9.98
C ILE A 350 -29.65 -21.39 10.61
N THR A 351 -28.99 -21.48 11.76
CA THR A 351 -28.57 -20.30 12.54
C THR A 351 -27.24 -19.71 12.09
N LYS A 352 -26.45 -20.45 11.28
CA LYS A 352 -25.08 -20.08 10.90
C LYS A 352 -24.12 -19.94 12.10
N GLU A 353 -24.51 -20.45 13.26
CA GLU A 353 -23.68 -20.48 14.45
C GLU A 353 -22.82 -21.75 14.53
N LEU A 354 -21.71 -21.67 15.25
CA LEU A 354 -20.86 -22.81 15.56
C LEU A 354 -21.63 -23.86 16.38
N MET A 355 -21.41 -25.13 16.04
CA MET A 355 -21.92 -26.27 16.77
C MET A 355 -20.80 -26.87 17.62
N ASP A 356 -20.87 -26.64 18.92
CA ASP A 356 -19.85 -26.96 19.92
C ASP A 356 -20.48 -27.62 21.16
N THR A 357 -19.79 -27.60 22.31
CA THR A 357 -20.30 -28.17 23.56
C THR A 357 -21.56 -27.46 24.06
N GLU A 358 -21.67 -26.14 23.85
CA GLU A 358 -22.78 -25.30 24.29
C GLU A 358 -23.96 -25.32 23.29
N ASN A 359 -23.67 -25.55 22.01
CA ASN A 359 -24.66 -25.65 20.93
C ASN A 359 -24.48 -26.94 20.12
N PRO A 360 -24.68 -28.12 20.73
CA PRO A 360 -24.27 -29.38 20.10
C PRO A 360 -25.09 -29.75 18.86
N PRO A 361 -24.52 -30.62 18.00
CA PRO A 361 -25.24 -31.22 16.89
C PRO A 361 -26.36 -32.15 17.34
N LEU A 362 -27.56 -31.93 16.78
CA LEU A 362 -28.70 -32.84 16.82
C LEU A 362 -28.96 -33.41 15.43
N VAL A 363 -29.14 -34.73 15.36
CA VAL A 363 -29.31 -35.50 14.13
C VAL A 363 -30.80 -35.82 13.96
N PHE A 364 -31.36 -35.45 12.82
CA PHE A 364 -32.68 -35.91 12.39
C PHE A 364 -32.67 -37.40 12.04
N PRO A 365 -33.82 -38.10 12.11
CA PRO A 365 -33.94 -39.48 11.64
C PRO A 365 -33.51 -39.70 10.17
N ASN A 366 -33.55 -38.66 9.34
CA ASN A 366 -33.08 -38.68 7.94
C ASN A 366 -31.56 -38.47 7.79
N GLY A 367 -30.83 -38.32 8.90
CA GLY A 367 -29.37 -38.15 8.95
C GLY A 367 -28.86 -36.71 8.86
N TYR A 368 -29.72 -35.71 8.59
CA TYR A 368 -29.27 -34.32 8.56
C TYR A 368 -29.05 -33.76 9.98
N VAL A 369 -27.99 -32.96 10.13
CA VAL A 369 -27.57 -32.41 11.41
C VAL A 369 -27.81 -30.90 11.48
N TYR A 370 -28.38 -30.44 12.59
CA TYR A 370 -28.59 -29.03 12.90
C TYR A 370 -28.25 -28.77 14.38
N SER A 371 -28.16 -27.51 14.79
CA SER A 371 -27.73 -27.18 16.15
C SER A 371 -28.89 -27.21 17.13
N THR A 372 -28.61 -27.51 18.41
CA THR A 372 -29.64 -27.49 19.46
C THR A 372 -30.40 -26.18 19.51
N LYS A 373 -29.71 -25.02 19.46
CA LYS A 373 -30.37 -23.71 19.47
C LYS A 373 -31.39 -23.56 18.33
N ALA A 374 -31.01 -23.94 17.11
CA ALA A 374 -31.88 -23.84 15.94
C ALA A 374 -33.15 -24.69 16.07
N LEU A 375 -33.00 -25.91 16.58
CA LEU A 375 -34.10 -26.88 16.68
C LEU A 375 -34.99 -26.61 17.90
N ASP A 376 -34.42 -26.13 19.01
CA ASP A 376 -35.18 -25.72 20.20
C ASP A 376 -36.05 -24.48 19.90
N GLU A 377 -35.51 -23.48 19.20
CA GLU A 377 -36.30 -22.34 18.73
C GLU A 377 -37.43 -22.75 17.77
N MET A 378 -37.16 -23.70 16.88
CA MET A 378 -38.16 -24.21 15.95
C MET A 378 -39.26 -24.99 16.68
N ALA A 379 -38.89 -25.85 17.63
CA ALA A 379 -39.83 -26.63 18.44
C ALA A 379 -40.73 -25.72 19.29
N LYS A 380 -40.18 -24.67 19.90
CA LYS A 380 -40.95 -23.67 20.66
C LYS A 380 -42.02 -22.97 19.81
N LYS A 381 -41.71 -22.67 18.54
CA LYS A 381 -42.65 -22.02 17.62
C LYS A 381 -43.71 -22.99 17.06
N ASN A 382 -43.36 -24.26 16.89
CA ASN A 382 -44.18 -25.25 16.17
C ASN A 382 -44.76 -26.35 17.09
N GLY A 383 -44.97 -26.06 18.38
CA GLY A 383 -45.62 -26.98 19.31
C GLY A 383 -44.88 -28.31 19.52
N GLY A 384 -43.55 -28.26 19.57
CA GLY A 384 -42.68 -29.44 19.78
C GLY A 384 -42.25 -30.18 18.51
N LYS A 385 -42.75 -29.77 17.34
CA LYS A 385 -42.36 -30.34 16.04
C LYS A 385 -41.23 -29.56 15.40
N VAL A 386 -40.33 -30.26 14.73
CA VAL A 386 -39.24 -29.67 13.95
C VAL A 386 -39.28 -30.17 12.51
N THR A 387 -38.94 -29.29 11.59
CA THR A 387 -38.95 -29.58 10.14
C THR A 387 -37.53 -29.47 9.61
N CYS A 388 -37.06 -30.50 8.91
CA CYS A 388 -35.78 -30.48 8.21
C CYS A 388 -35.87 -29.51 7.01
N PRO A 389 -35.10 -28.40 6.97
CA PRO A 389 -35.19 -27.42 5.89
C PRO A 389 -34.77 -27.95 4.51
N ARG A 390 -34.05 -29.09 4.47
CA ARG A 390 -33.50 -29.67 3.23
C ARG A 390 -34.39 -30.74 2.62
N THR A 391 -35.12 -31.50 3.43
CA THR A 391 -35.98 -32.61 2.96
C THR A 391 -37.46 -32.35 3.17
N GLY A 392 -37.83 -31.42 4.06
CA GLY A 392 -39.21 -31.18 4.46
C GLY A 392 -39.74 -32.18 5.51
N ASP A 393 -38.93 -33.14 5.94
CA ASP A 393 -39.36 -34.14 6.94
C ASP A 393 -39.66 -33.47 8.28
N ILE A 394 -40.76 -33.89 8.91
CA ILE A 394 -41.22 -33.38 10.20
C ILE A 394 -41.11 -34.51 11.23
N CYS A 395 -40.45 -34.26 12.35
CA CYS A 395 -40.42 -35.16 13.49
C CYS A 395 -40.64 -34.39 14.80
N ASN A 396 -40.87 -35.10 15.90
CA ASN A 396 -40.91 -34.45 17.21
C ASN A 396 -39.48 -34.12 17.65
N TYR A 397 -39.33 -33.07 18.44
CA TYR A 397 -38.03 -32.69 19.00
C TYR A 397 -37.39 -33.82 19.82
N THR A 398 -38.20 -34.65 20.48
CA THR A 398 -37.75 -35.83 21.25
C THR A 398 -37.15 -36.94 20.39
N ASP A 399 -37.45 -36.96 19.09
CA ASP A 399 -36.97 -37.99 18.16
C ASP A 399 -35.55 -37.68 17.66
N LEU A 400 -35.01 -36.50 17.99
CA LEU A 400 -33.68 -36.07 17.60
C LEU A 400 -32.61 -36.67 18.51
N VAL A 401 -31.51 -37.12 17.92
CA VAL A 401 -30.40 -37.73 18.66
C VAL A 401 -29.21 -36.78 18.69
N LYS A 402 -28.59 -36.60 19.87
CA LYS A 402 -27.36 -35.83 20.00
C LYS A 402 -26.21 -36.59 19.32
N ALA A 403 -25.55 -35.94 18.37
CA ALA A 403 -24.31 -36.46 17.79
C ALA A 403 -23.13 -36.13 18.71
N TYR A 404 -22.22 -37.09 18.86
CA TYR A 404 -20.95 -36.90 19.53
C TYR A 404 -19.86 -36.99 18.46
N ILE A 405 -19.02 -35.95 18.39
CA ILE A 405 -17.91 -35.87 17.46
C ILE A 405 -16.66 -36.06 18.30
N SER A 406 -15.96 -37.16 18.07
CA SER A 406 -14.70 -37.50 18.74
C SER A 406 -13.50 -36.81 18.09
#